data_AF-A0A1V4YEM0-F1
#
_entry.id   AF-A0A1V4YEM0-F1
#
_cell.length_a   1.000
_cell.length_b   1.000
_cell.length_c   1.000
_cell.angle_alpha   90.00
_cell.angle_beta   90.00
_cell.angle_gamma   90.00
#
_symmetry.space_group_name_H-M   'P 1'
#
loop_
_entity.id
_entity.type
_entity.pdbx_description
1 polymer ?
#
loop_
_entity_poly.entity_id
_entity_poly.type
_entity_poly.pdbx_seq_one_letter_code
_entity_poly.pdbx_strand_id
1 'polypeptide(L)' 'MNIEKPDEMERFQNGKAALFTFAFYGLALLAWSLYEFFTKGDLGWQFIILLMGNVIFFGSRLIYNRKMS' A
#
# COMPACT_ATOMS: atom_id res chain seq x y z
N MET A 1 2.87 18.40 -23.85
CA MET A 1 2.70 18.43 -22.39
C MET A 1 4.07 18.13 -21.80
N ASN A 2 4.77 19.16 -21.31
CA ASN A 2 6.12 19.00 -20.76
C ASN A 2 5.97 18.47 -19.33
N ILE A 3 6.45 17.26 -19.05
CA ILE A 3 6.31 16.65 -17.72
C ILE A 3 7.47 17.19 -16.89
N GLU A 4 7.23 18.30 -16.18
CA GLU A 4 8.19 18.83 -15.21
C GLU A 4 8.46 17.79 -14.13
N LYS A 5 9.73 17.64 -13.76
CA LYS A 5 10.12 16.70 -12.70
C LYS A 5 9.47 17.20 -11.40
N PRO A 6 8.75 16.34 -10.67
CA PRO A 6 8.10 16.75 -9.43
C PRO A 6 9.16 17.21 -8.44
N ASP A 7 8.91 18.38 -7.88
CA ASP A 7 9.79 19.06 -6.94
C ASP A 7 9.94 18.24 -5.64
N GLU A 8 11.00 18.46 -4.86
CA GLU A 8 11.27 17.63 -3.67
C GLU A 8 10.11 17.65 -2.66
N MET A 9 9.42 18.79 -2.55
CA MET A 9 8.22 18.97 -1.72
C MET A 9 7.03 18.12 -2.19
N GLU A 10 6.80 18.02 -3.50
CA GLU A 10 5.68 17.24 -4.06
C GLU A 10 5.91 15.73 -3.88
N ARG A 11 7.15 15.28 -4.03
CA ARG A 11 7.53 13.89 -3.75
C ARG A 11 7.32 13.53 -2.28
N PHE A 12 7.65 14.45 -1.38
CA PHE A 12 7.50 14.23 0.06
C PHE A 12 6.04 14.13 0.48
N GLN A 13 5.17 15.02 -0.04
CA GLN A 13 3.73 14.93 0.21
C GLN A 13 3.13 13.67 -0.39
N ASN A 14 3.49 13.32 -1.63
CA ASN A 14 2.98 12.13 -2.28
C ASN A 14 3.42 10.84 -1.57
N GLY A 15 4.65 10.80 -1.05
CA GLY A 15 5.13 9.69 -0.23
C GLY A 15 4.34 9.53 1.07
N LYS A 16 4.00 10.63 1.76
CA LYS A 16 3.14 10.59 2.95
C LYS A 16 1.72 10.14 2.60
N ALA A 17 1.13 10.70 1.54
CA ALA A 17 -0.20 10.32 1.09
C ALA A 17 -0.27 8.82 0.76
N ALA A 18 0.70 8.30 0.02
CA ALA A 18 0.79 6.88 -0.30
C ALA A 18 0.88 5.98 0.94
N LEU A 19 1.63 6.40 1.97
CA LEU A 19 1.72 5.71 3.27
C LEU A 19 0.39 5.67 4.00
N PHE A 20 -0.33 6.80 4.05
CA PHE A 20 -1.66 6.87 4.68
C PHE A 20 -2.70 6.06 3.93
N THR A 21 -2.71 6.14 2.60
CA THR A 21 -3.59 5.31 1.76
C THR A 21 -3.29 3.83 1.98
N PHE A 22 -2.00 3.45 2.05
CA PHE A 22 -1.57 2.08 2.33
C PHE A 22 -2.08 1.59 3.68
N ALA A 23 -1.88 2.38 4.74
CA ALA A 23 -2.35 2.04 6.08
C ALA A 23 -3.88 1.94 6.15
N PHE A 24 -4.60 2.88 5.53
CA PHE A 24 -6.06 2.91 5.56
C PHE A 24 -6.66 1.71 4.82
N TYR A 25 -6.25 1.46 3.57
CA TYR A 25 -6.81 0.34 2.81
C TYR A 25 -6.40 -1.00 3.46
N GLY A 26 -5.18 -1.10 3.98
CA GLY A 26 -4.68 -2.29 4.66
C GLY A 26 -5.50 -2.63 5.91
N LEU A 27 -5.76 -1.64 6.77
CA LEU A 27 -6.59 -1.82 7.96
C LEU A 27 -8.04 -2.16 7.62
N ALA A 28 -8.61 -1.51 6.61
CA ALA A 28 -9.98 -1.78 6.16
C ALA A 28 -10.14 -3.21 5.63
N LEU A 29 -9.21 -3.66 4.77
CA LEU A 29 -9.21 -5.03 4.23
C LEU A 29 -8.93 -6.08 5.32
N LEU A 30 -8.06 -5.77 6.28
CA LEU A 30 -7.77 -6.66 7.40
C LEU A 30 -9.00 -6.85 8.27
N ALA A 31 -9.67 -5.76 8.66
CA ALA A 31 -10.90 -5.81 9.43
C ALA A 31 -11.99 -6.60 8.70
N TRP A 32 -12.15 -6.40 7.38
CA TRP A 32 -13.08 -7.16 6.57
C TRP A 32 -12.71 -8.65 6.52
N SER A 33 -11.45 -8.97 6.21
CA SER A 33 -11.00 -10.36 6.13
C SER A 33 -11.16 -11.09 7.46
N LEU A 34 -10.91 -10.41 8.60
CA LEU A 34 -11.19 -10.97 9.92
C LEU A 34 -12.68 -11.24 10.12
N TYR A 35 -13.53 -10.28 9.76
CA TYR A 35 -14.98 -10.45 9.84
C TYR A 35 -15.49 -11.62 8.99
N GLU A 36 -15.00 -11.77 7.76
CA GLU A 36 -15.35 -12.93 6.92
C GLU A 36 -14.77 -14.25 7.44
N PHE A 37 -13.57 -14.22 8.01
CA PHE A 37 -12.99 -15.40 8.65
C PHE A 37 -13.86 -15.92 9.80
N PHE A 38 -14.37 -15.02 10.65
CA PHE A 38 -15.25 -15.40 11.75
C PHE A 38 -16.67 -15.81 11.31
N THR A 39 -17.16 -15.30 10.19
CA THR A 39 -18.55 -15.57 9.75
C THR A 39 -18.64 -16.74 8.77
N LYS A 40 -17.68 -16.88 7.86
CA LYS A 40 -17.69 -17.88 6.78
C LYS A 40 -16.60 -18.94 6.92
N GLY A 41 -15.63 -18.75 7.81
CA GLY A 41 -14.49 -19.65 7.97
C GLY A 41 -13.46 -19.58 6.84
N ASP A 42 -13.61 -18.59 5.95
CA ASP A 42 -12.76 -18.42 4.78
C ASP A 42 -12.23 -16.98 4.74
N LEU A 43 -10.97 -16.82 4.35
CA LEU A 43 -10.27 -15.53 4.38
C LEU A 43 -10.69 -14.60 3.23
N GLY A 44 -11.32 -15.19 2.20
CA GLY A 44 -11.85 -14.50 1.03
C GLY A 44 -10.79 -13.88 0.13
N TRP A 45 -11.23 -13.21 -0.95
CA TRP A 45 -10.35 -12.50 -1.88
C TRP A 45 -9.70 -11.26 -1.27
N GLN A 46 -10.26 -10.71 -0.18
CA GLN A 46 -9.74 -9.56 0.54
C GLN A 46 -8.33 -9.82 1.07
N PHE A 47 -8.05 -11.05 1.50
CA PHE A 47 -6.72 -11.45 1.99
C PHE A 47 -5.67 -11.45 0.87
N ILE A 48 -6.05 -11.89 -0.34
CA ILE A 48 -5.17 -11.85 -1.53
C ILE A 48 -4.86 -10.40 -1.90
N ILE A 49 -5.84 -9.51 -1.87
CA ILE A 49 -5.65 -8.07 -2.15
C ILE A 49 -4.72 -7.46 -1.09
N LEU A 50 -4.87 -7.83 0.17
CA LEU A 50 -4.02 -7.37 1.27
C LEU A 50 -2.55 -7.84 1.09
N LEU A 51 -2.34 -9.10 0.71
CA LEU A 51 -1.01 -9.64 0.40
C LEU A 51 -0.37 -8.93 -0.80
N MET A 52 -1.13 -8.75 -1.89
CA MET A 52 -0.64 -8.08 -3.09
C MET A 52 -0.24 -6.63 -2.80
N GLY A 53 -1.03 -5.94 -1.99
CA GLY A 53 -0.72 -4.60 -1.54
C GLY A 53 0.58 -4.53 -0.70
N ASN A 54 0.81 -5.51 0.19
CA ASN A 54 2.08 -5.63 0.92
C ASN A 54 3.28 -5.80 -0.02
N VAL A 55 3.15 -6.63 -1.07
CA VAL A 55 4.20 -6.83 -2.07
C VAL A 55 4.53 -5.53 -2.79
N ILE A 56 3.52 -4.74 -3.19
CA ILE A 56 3.72 -3.45 -3.86
C ILE A 56 4.43 -2.46 -2.94
N PHE A 57 4.03 -2.38 -1.66
CA PHE A 57 4.62 -1.45 -0.71
C PHE A 57 6.06 -1.81 -0.34
N PHE A 58 6.30 -3.08 -0.01
CA PHE A 58 7.65 -3.57 0.27
C PHE A 58 8.54 -3.45 -0.97
N GLY A 59 8.05 -3.83 -2.15
CA GLY A 59 8.78 -3.71 -3.41
C GLY A 59 9.15 -2.26 -3.73
N SER A 60 8.20 -1.33 -3.59
CA SER A 60 8.46 0.10 -3.76
C SER A 60 9.52 0.61 -2.80
N ARG A 61 9.44 0.21 -1.52
CA ARG A 61 10.42 0.59 -0.50
C ARG A 61 11.81 0.01 -0.78
N LEU A 62 11.89 -1.22 -1.28
CA LEU A 62 13.14 -1.91 -1.61
C LEU A 62 13.83 -1.25 -2.83
N ILE A 63 13.06 -0.89 -3.85
CA ILE A 63 13.55 -0.15 -5.02
C ILE A 63 14.03 1.25 -4.62
N TYR A 64 13.25 1.95 -3.79
CA TYR A 64 13.63 3.28 -3.31
C TYR A 64 14.93 3.24 -2.50
N ASN A 65 15.06 2.26 -1.59
CA ASN A 65 16.26 2.08 -0.78
C ASN A 65 17.49 1.71 -1.62
N ARG A 66 17.32 0.96 -2.71
CA ARG A 66 18.42 0.65 -3.65
C ARG A 66 18.83 1.83 -4.54
N LYS A 67 17.95 2.78 -4.81
CA LYS A 67 18.26 3.97 -5.61
C LYS A 67 19.00 5.06 -4.83
N MET A 68 19.03 4.98 -3.50
CA MET A 68 19.72 5.90 -2.61
C MET A 68 21.10 5.42 -2.13
N SER A 69 21.54 4.22 -2.55
CA SER A 69 22.87 3.69 -2.26
C SER A 69 23.85 3.91 -3.40
#